data_AF-A0A2D0MXC3-F1
#
_entry.id   AF-A0A2D0MXC3-F1
#
_cell.length_a   1.000
_cell.length_b   1.000
_cell.length_c   1.000
_cell.angle_alpha   90.00
_cell.angle_beta   90.00
_cell.angle_gamma   90.00
#
_symmetry.space_group_name_H-M   'P 1'
#
loop_
_entity.id
_entity.type
_entity.pdbx_description
1 polymer ?
#
loop_
_entity_poly.entity_id
_entity_poly.type
_entity_poly.pdbx_seq_one_letter_code
_entity_poly.pdbx_strand_id
1 'polypeptide(L)'
;MILTFENIAHYLLEKGLISLDSIIAGEFSVRDNSSRNTNFVVNQEFQPAYLIKQVKAKDREKTYTMRIEATCYWLANNDEQYRVLKGFLPAYFEYDYLNHILILELLSDTQSLYSYHYQAKKFPEAIGRQLAELLASYHTYQQGEIQQSPSYQLFNKQQPWIFSLPAKKMEDWKNSHMGTVEKQILQLIYENSEFLDLLQPVTAEWEEKSLIHGDVKFPNFLINNSYENDEQPDIRLIDWELADIGDPLWDVAAIFQNYLSLWVSSELEQQAPAQSRKPIFRIEQLQPSIEAFWERYTACLGWDEPQAREHLLKAVRFTALKLMHTCFEASPYSQQLQPYSAKMLQLSLNLLKYPDDAIRNLLGITKPIIHASRYSTI
;
A
#
# COMPACT_ATOMS: atom_id res chain seq x y z
N MET A 1 7.81 25.98 -14.22
CA MET A 1 6.80 25.84 -15.29
C MET A 1 5.64 25.01 -14.75
N ILE A 2 4.39 25.38 -15.06
CA ILE A 2 3.20 24.58 -14.73
C ILE A 2 2.69 23.97 -16.03
N LEU A 3 2.47 22.65 -16.05
CA LEU A 3 1.95 21.94 -17.20
C LEU A 3 0.45 22.21 -17.38
N THR A 4 0.06 22.42 -18.62
CA THR A 4 -1.32 22.60 -19.10
C THR A 4 -1.52 21.81 -20.38
N PHE A 5 -2.77 21.68 -20.84
CA PHE A 5 -3.07 21.06 -22.13
C PHE A 5 -2.34 21.74 -23.30
N GLU A 6 -2.10 23.05 -23.22
CA GLU A 6 -1.47 23.80 -24.29
C GLU A 6 0.05 23.60 -24.36
N ASN A 7 0.73 23.36 -23.23
CA ASN A 7 2.19 23.34 -23.20
C ASN A 7 2.81 21.93 -23.01
N ILE A 8 2.02 20.93 -22.63
CA ILE A 8 2.53 19.59 -22.32
C ILE A 8 3.14 18.90 -23.54
N ALA A 9 2.58 19.11 -24.73
CA ALA A 9 3.15 18.59 -25.98
C ALA A 9 4.55 19.18 -26.23
N HIS A 10 4.71 20.49 -26.06
CA HIS A 10 6.00 21.16 -26.22
C HIS A 10 7.02 20.66 -25.21
N TYR A 11 6.61 20.48 -23.95
CA TYR A 11 7.48 19.94 -22.91
C TYR A 11 7.95 18.51 -23.25
N LEU A 12 7.04 17.63 -23.67
CA LEU A 12 7.40 16.25 -24.01
C LEU A 12 8.26 16.15 -25.28
N LEU A 13 8.09 17.06 -26.24
CA LEU A 13 8.97 17.19 -27.40
C LEU A 13 10.40 17.59 -26.97
N GLU A 14 10.53 18.56 -26.07
CA GLU A 14 11.83 18.99 -25.53
C GLU A 14 12.55 17.86 -24.78
N LYS A 15 11.79 17.00 -24.08
CA LYS A 15 12.31 15.80 -23.42
C LYS A 15 12.59 14.63 -24.38
N GLY A 16 12.20 14.73 -25.64
CA GLY A 16 12.34 13.65 -26.62
C GLY A 16 11.46 12.43 -26.35
N LEU A 17 10.38 12.59 -25.58
CA LEU A 17 9.43 11.51 -25.25
C LEU A 17 8.33 11.36 -26.29
N ILE A 18 8.06 12.40 -27.07
CA ILE A 18 7.19 12.34 -28.24
C ILE A 18 7.89 12.97 -29.44
N SER A 19 7.37 12.73 -30.65
CA SER A 19 7.90 13.29 -31.89
C SER A 19 6.90 14.23 -32.56
N LEU A 20 7.37 15.12 -33.42
CA LEU A 20 6.47 15.95 -34.23
C LEU A 20 5.67 15.09 -35.21
N ASP A 21 6.28 14.03 -35.75
CA ASP A 21 5.64 13.11 -36.69
C ASP A 21 4.44 12.39 -36.04
N SER A 22 4.58 11.91 -34.79
CA SER A 22 3.48 11.27 -34.06
C SER A 22 2.33 12.25 -33.78
N ILE A 23 2.62 13.53 -33.52
CA ILE A 23 1.57 14.55 -33.34
C ILE A 23 0.84 14.79 -34.66
N ILE A 24 1.56 14.95 -35.78
CA ILE A 24 0.97 15.18 -37.10
C ILE A 24 0.14 13.97 -37.55
N ALA A 25 0.58 12.76 -37.23
CA ALA A 25 -0.14 11.51 -37.51
C ALA A 25 -1.42 11.35 -36.66
N GLY A 26 -1.67 12.23 -35.67
CA GLY A 26 -2.80 12.12 -34.76
C GLY A 26 -2.59 11.12 -33.62
N GLU A 27 -1.37 10.63 -33.44
CA GLU A 27 -0.94 9.70 -32.38
C GLU A 27 -0.50 10.44 -31.12
N PHE A 28 -1.20 11.54 -30.80
CA PHE A 28 -1.00 12.32 -29.59
C PHE A 28 -2.34 12.68 -28.96
N SER A 29 -2.53 12.28 -27.71
CA SER A 29 -3.70 12.67 -26.93
C SER A 29 -3.32 12.97 -25.49
N VAL A 30 -4.03 13.91 -24.87
CA VAL A 30 -3.84 14.28 -23.47
C VAL A 30 -5.21 14.28 -22.80
N ARG A 31 -5.31 13.63 -21.65
CA ARG A 31 -6.46 13.70 -20.74
C ARG A 31 -5.99 14.22 -19.39
N ASP A 32 -6.67 15.22 -18.87
CA ASP A 32 -6.47 15.68 -17.49
C ASP A 32 -7.34 14.81 -16.58
N ASN A 33 -6.68 14.11 -15.65
CA ASN A 33 -7.34 13.27 -14.64
C ASN A 33 -7.18 13.87 -13.23
N SER A 34 -7.05 15.20 -13.13
CA SER A 34 -6.81 15.88 -11.86
C SER A 34 -8.06 15.94 -10.99
N SER A 35 -8.00 15.24 -9.84
CA SER A 35 -8.91 15.47 -8.71
C SER A 35 -8.23 16.26 -7.58
N ARG A 36 -6.92 16.09 -7.35
CA ARG A 36 -6.13 16.79 -6.30
C ARG A 36 -4.66 17.09 -6.62
N ASN A 37 -4.02 16.27 -7.46
CA ASN A 37 -2.71 16.49 -8.07
C ASN A 37 -2.89 16.59 -9.59
N THR A 38 -2.01 17.29 -10.29
CA THR A 38 -2.17 17.44 -11.74
C THR A 38 -1.59 16.22 -12.41
N ASN A 39 -2.47 15.28 -12.72
CA ASN A 39 -2.13 14.03 -13.38
C ASN A 39 -2.62 14.13 -14.82
N PHE A 40 -1.70 14.11 -15.77
CA PHE A 40 -2.02 13.99 -17.18
C PHE A 40 -1.78 12.55 -17.63
N VAL A 41 -2.72 12.04 -18.39
CA VAL A 41 -2.62 10.79 -19.14
C VAL A 41 -2.35 11.15 -20.58
N VAL A 42 -1.20 10.72 -21.10
CA VAL A 42 -0.79 10.97 -22.48
C VAL A 42 -0.76 9.66 -23.25
N ASN A 43 -1.29 9.69 -24.47
CA ASN A 43 -1.26 8.56 -25.41
C ASN A 43 -1.90 7.28 -24.87
N GLN A 44 -3.05 7.36 -24.21
CA GLN A 44 -3.72 6.15 -23.68
C GLN A 44 -4.00 5.08 -24.76
N GLU A 45 -4.20 5.51 -26.01
CA GLU A 45 -4.53 4.66 -27.16
C GLU A 45 -3.30 4.30 -28.03
N PHE A 46 -2.11 4.82 -27.68
CA PHE A 46 -0.88 4.64 -28.45
C PHE A 46 0.28 4.22 -27.54
N GLN A 47 1.39 3.75 -28.10
CA GLN A 47 2.60 3.46 -27.33
C GLN A 47 3.77 4.28 -27.87
N PRO A 48 4.63 4.85 -27.01
CA PRO A 48 4.57 4.80 -25.53
C PRO A 48 3.45 5.66 -24.94
N ALA A 49 2.85 5.19 -23.84
CA ALA A 49 1.85 5.91 -23.06
C ALA A 49 2.43 6.41 -21.72
N TYR A 50 2.06 7.62 -21.29
CA TYR A 50 2.66 8.28 -20.14
C TYR A 50 1.64 8.71 -19.09
N LEU A 51 2.01 8.50 -17.82
CA LEU A 51 1.42 9.16 -16.67
C LEU A 51 2.35 10.27 -16.20
N ILE A 52 1.87 11.51 -16.25
CA ILE A 52 2.64 12.69 -15.85
C ILE A 52 2.01 13.26 -14.60
N LYS A 53 2.74 13.24 -13.49
CA LYS A 53 2.31 13.81 -12.21
C LYS A 53 3.04 15.12 -11.96
N GLN A 54 2.31 16.18 -11.61
CA GLN A 54 2.88 17.46 -11.20
C GLN A 54 2.21 18.04 -9.96
N VAL A 55 3.03 18.56 -9.05
CA VAL A 55 2.59 19.36 -7.90
C VAL A 55 2.50 20.84 -8.31
N LYS A 56 1.28 21.38 -8.40
CA LYS A 56 1.01 22.78 -8.84
C LYS A 56 1.33 23.85 -7.78
N ALA A 57 1.34 23.51 -6.50
CA ALA A 57 1.42 24.45 -5.39
C ALA A 57 2.79 24.39 -4.69
N LYS A 58 3.17 25.47 -3.97
CA LYS A 58 4.31 25.46 -3.02
C LYS A 58 3.97 24.69 -1.73
N ASP A 59 3.24 23.59 -1.87
CA ASP A 59 2.92 22.69 -0.80
C ASP A 59 4.15 21.82 -0.52
N ARG A 60 4.79 22.07 0.62
CA ARG A 60 6.03 21.38 1.01
C ARG A 60 5.80 19.88 1.20
N GLU A 61 4.64 19.50 1.69
CA GLU A 61 4.31 18.10 1.95
C GLU A 61 4.15 17.36 0.62
N LYS A 62 3.31 17.86 -0.30
CA LYS A 62 3.14 17.24 -1.62
C LYS A 62 4.42 17.22 -2.44
N THR A 63 5.24 18.27 -2.33
CA THR A 63 6.55 18.30 -3.00
C THR A 63 7.48 17.23 -2.44
N TYR A 64 7.45 17.03 -1.13
CA TYR A 64 8.22 15.99 -0.47
C TYR A 64 7.73 14.58 -0.89
N THR A 65 6.43 14.30 -0.84
CA THR A 65 5.90 12.96 -1.21
C THR A 65 6.17 12.63 -2.69
N MET A 66 6.02 13.61 -3.59
CA MET A 66 6.41 13.47 -5.01
C MET A 66 7.89 13.14 -5.17
N ARG A 67 8.77 13.78 -4.39
CA ARG A 67 10.21 13.51 -4.42
C ARG A 67 10.52 12.10 -3.90
N ILE A 68 9.82 11.64 -2.87
CA ILE A 68 9.98 10.27 -2.34
C ILE A 68 9.56 9.24 -3.39
N GLU A 69 8.41 9.45 -4.05
CA GLU A 69 7.97 8.58 -5.15
C GLU A 69 9.05 8.53 -6.25
N ALA A 70 9.48 9.70 -6.76
CA ALA A 70 10.54 9.79 -7.77
C ALA A 70 11.87 9.14 -7.33
N THR A 71 12.22 9.23 -6.04
CA THR A 71 13.42 8.62 -5.47
C THR A 71 13.36 7.09 -5.57
N CYS A 72 12.20 6.48 -5.30
CA CYS A 72 12.04 5.03 -5.43
C CYS A 72 12.24 4.56 -6.86
N TYR A 73 11.64 5.25 -7.84
CA TYR A 73 11.86 4.96 -9.26
C TYR A 73 13.32 5.18 -9.69
N TRP A 74 13.96 6.23 -9.19
CA TRP A 74 15.36 6.50 -9.48
C TRP A 74 16.27 5.40 -8.91
N LEU A 75 16.07 5.01 -7.64
CA LEU A 75 16.82 3.91 -7.00
C LEU A 75 16.66 2.60 -7.78
N ALA A 76 15.44 2.25 -8.19
CA ALA A 76 15.17 1.06 -8.99
C ALA A 76 15.95 1.00 -10.32
N ASN A 77 16.32 2.16 -10.88
CA ASN A 77 17.03 2.25 -12.15
C ASN A 77 18.53 2.50 -12.02
N ASN A 78 19.01 2.99 -10.87
CA ASN A 78 20.37 3.48 -10.70
C ASN A 78 21.14 2.83 -9.55
N ASP A 79 20.47 2.09 -8.66
CA ASP A 79 21.08 1.42 -7.52
C ASP A 79 20.87 -0.10 -7.63
N GLU A 80 21.96 -0.86 -7.53
CA GLU A 80 21.96 -2.32 -7.58
C GLU A 80 21.06 -2.93 -6.50
N GLN A 81 21.09 -2.36 -5.28
CA GLN A 81 20.33 -2.86 -4.14
C GLN A 81 18.82 -2.83 -4.40
N TYR A 82 18.35 -1.86 -5.18
CA TYR A 82 16.93 -1.64 -5.44
C TYR A 82 16.48 -2.06 -6.85
N ARG A 83 17.37 -2.66 -7.65
CA ARG A 83 17.06 -3.07 -9.03
C ARG A 83 15.85 -3.98 -9.12
N VAL A 84 15.63 -4.80 -8.10
CA VAL A 84 14.48 -5.72 -8.01
C VAL A 84 13.14 -5.00 -8.15
N LEU A 85 13.04 -3.75 -7.70
CA LEU A 85 11.82 -2.92 -7.80
C LEU A 85 11.40 -2.74 -9.26
N LYS A 86 12.35 -2.68 -10.20
CA LYS A 86 12.08 -2.52 -11.64
C LYS A 86 11.22 -3.65 -12.21
N GLY A 87 11.22 -4.82 -11.55
CA GLY A 87 10.38 -5.95 -11.94
C GLY A 87 8.88 -5.70 -11.81
N PHE A 88 8.46 -4.76 -10.95
CA PHE A 88 7.05 -4.51 -10.62
C PHE A 88 6.67 -3.01 -10.51
N LEU A 89 7.62 -2.09 -10.69
CA LEU A 89 7.33 -0.68 -10.92
C LEU A 89 6.94 -0.44 -12.38
N PRO A 90 6.06 0.54 -12.67
CA PRO A 90 5.96 1.13 -13.99
C PRO A 90 7.32 1.64 -14.50
N ALA A 91 7.53 1.67 -15.82
CA ALA A 91 8.76 2.23 -16.35
C ALA A 91 8.94 3.71 -15.97
N TYR A 92 10.15 4.07 -15.57
CA TYR A 92 10.54 5.42 -15.21
C TYR A 92 11.15 6.13 -16.42
N PHE A 93 10.64 7.32 -16.75
CA PHE A 93 11.19 8.12 -17.85
C PHE A 93 11.99 9.31 -17.32
N GLU A 94 11.39 10.15 -16.47
CA GLU A 94 12.06 11.35 -16.00
C GLU A 94 11.47 11.92 -14.70
N TYR A 95 12.32 12.56 -13.91
CA TYR A 95 11.92 13.46 -12.83
C TYR A 95 12.59 14.84 -13.00
N ASP A 96 11.78 15.83 -13.35
CA ASP A 96 12.20 17.23 -13.43
C ASP A 96 12.10 17.85 -12.03
N TYR A 97 13.24 17.87 -11.33
CA TYR A 97 13.31 18.35 -9.95
C TYR A 97 12.99 19.85 -9.80
N LEU A 98 13.21 20.67 -10.84
CA LEU A 98 12.96 22.11 -10.81
C LEU A 98 11.46 22.42 -10.89
N ASN A 99 10.73 21.61 -11.65
CA ASN A 99 9.31 21.80 -11.90
C ASN A 99 8.42 20.80 -11.15
N HIS A 100 9.02 19.86 -10.41
CA HIS A 100 8.37 18.76 -9.69
C HIS A 100 7.44 17.95 -10.59
N ILE A 101 7.94 17.56 -11.76
CA ILE A 101 7.23 16.74 -12.75
C ILE A 101 7.84 15.34 -12.74
N LEU A 102 7.02 14.33 -12.47
CA LEU A 102 7.38 12.92 -12.58
C LEU A 102 6.68 12.31 -13.78
N ILE A 103 7.44 11.67 -14.67
CA ILE A 103 6.95 11.00 -15.89
C ILE A 103 7.20 9.51 -15.76
N LEU A 104 6.12 8.75 -15.77
CA LEU A 104 6.09 7.29 -15.66
C LEU A 104 5.35 6.68 -16.85
N GLU A 105 5.52 5.39 -17.03
CA GLU A 105 4.66 4.58 -17.90
C GLU A 105 3.21 4.64 -17.43
N LEU A 106 2.31 4.84 -18.39
CA LEU A 106 0.91 4.54 -18.19
C LEU A 106 0.67 3.07 -18.51
N LEU A 107 0.52 2.26 -17.47
CA LEU A 107 0.19 0.85 -17.60
C LEU A 107 -1.17 0.69 -18.29
N SER A 108 -1.15 0.07 -19.47
CA SER A 108 -2.35 -0.28 -20.24
C SER A 108 -2.83 -1.69 -19.89
N ASP A 109 -4.11 -1.96 -20.11
CA ASP A 109 -4.72 -3.27 -19.85
C ASP A 109 -4.56 -3.82 -18.41
N THR A 110 -4.64 -2.92 -17.43
CA THR A 110 -4.61 -3.28 -16.01
C THR A 110 -5.88 -2.82 -15.29
N GLN A 111 -6.14 -3.43 -14.14
CA GLN A 111 -7.11 -2.97 -13.15
C GLN A 111 -6.52 -3.04 -11.75
N SER A 112 -7.04 -2.25 -10.81
CA SER A 112 -6.60 -2.39 -9.42
C SER A 112 -7.02 -3.75 -8.84
N LEU A 113 -6.22 -4.28 -7.92
CA LEU A 113 -6.50 -5.54 -7.25
C LEU A 113 -7.78 -5.46 -6.42
N TYR A 114 -8.11 -4.27 -5.91
CA TYR A 114 -9.39 -4.00 -5.26
C TYR A 114 -10.55 -4.24 -6.23
N SER A 115 -10.50 -3.63 -7.42
CA SER A 115 -11.50 -3.81 -8.47
C SER A 115 -11.63 -5.27 -8.88
N TYR A 116 -10.50 -5.95 -9.09
CA TYR A 116 -10.46 -7.36 -9.44
C TYR A 116 -11.17 -8.23 -8.41
N HIS A 117 -10.75 -8.17 -7.14
CA HIS A 117 -11.36 -8.97 -6.07
C HIS A 117 -12.85 -8.68 -5.91
N TYR A 118 -13.22 -7.40 -6.00
CA TYR A 118 -14.60 -6.96 -5.85
C TYR A 118 -15.50 -7.46 -7.00
N GLN A 119 -15.02 -7.41 -8.25
CA GLN A 119 -15.77 -7.82 -9.44
C GLN A 119 -15.79 -9.34 -9.63
N ALA A 120 -14.62 -9.99 -9.56
CA ALA A 120 -14.47 -11.43 -9.75
C ALA A 120 -15.04 -12.23 -8.56
N LYS A 121 -15.10 -11.62 -7.36
CA LYS A 121 -15.55 -12.25 -6.10
C LYS A 121 -14.72 -13.49 -5.75
N LYS A 122 -13.44 -13.46 -6.11
CA LYS A 122 -12.46 -14.52 -5.90
C LYS A 122 -11.25 -13.95 -5.19
N PHE A 123 -10.59 -14.79 -4.40
CA PHE A 123 -9.31 -14.50 -3.75
C PHE A 123 -8.34 -15.64 -4.04
N PRO A 124 -7.80 -15.72 -5.27
CA PRO A 124 -6.90 -16.81 -5.66
C PRO A 124 -5.62 -16.81 -4.83
N GLU A 125 -5.20 -17.99 -4.36
CA GLU A 125 -3.94 -18.14 -3.64
C GLU A 125 -2.72 -17.68 -4.44
N ALA A 126 -2.76 -17.79 -5.77
CA ALA A 126 -1.70 -17.34 -6.66
C ALA A 126 -1.42 -15.83 -6.49
N ILE A 127 -2.47 -15.02 -6.29
CA ILE A 127 -2.32 -13.59 -6.02
C ILE A 127 -1.66 -13.38 -4.66
N GLY A 128 -2.11 -14.11 -3.62
CA GLY A 128 -1.46 -14.08 -2.30
C GLY A 128 0.04 -14.39 -2.37
N ARG A 129 0.43 -15.44 -3.11
CA ARG A 129 1.84 -15.80 -3.32
C ARG A 129 2.61 -14.70 -4.07
N GLN A 130 2.04 -14.13 -5.13
CA GLN A 130 2.70 -13.08 -5.91
C GLN A 130 2.92 -11.80 -5.10
N LEU A 131 1.94 -11.39 -4.29
CA LEU A 131 2.07 -10.26 -3.37
C LEU A 131 3.18 -10.50 -2.34
N ALA A 132 3.28 -11.73 -1.82
CA ALA A 132 4.31 -12.11 -0.88
C ALA A 132 5.71 -12.08 -1.50
N GLU A 133 5.87 -12.62 -2.70
CA GLU A 133 7.14 -12.54 -3.45
C GLU A 133 7.54 -11.10 -3.74
N LEU A 134 6.59 -10.28 -4.20
CA LEU A 134 6.82 -8.86 -4.48
C LEU A 134 7.33 -8.13 -3.23
N LEU A 135 6.64 -8.23 -2.10
CA LEU A 135 7.05 -7.57 -0.86
C LEU A 135 8.38 -8.14 -0.32
N ALA A 136 8.52 -9.46 -0.26
CA ALA A 136 9.74 -10.10 0.23
C ALA A 136 10.97 -9.75 -0.63
N SER A 137 10.80 -9.41 -1.91
CA SER A 137 11.90 -9.12 -2.82
C SER A 137 12.72 -7.88 -2.45
N TYR A 138 12.11 -6.91 -1.75
CA TYR A 138 12.80 -5.68 -1.29
C TYR A 138 12.79 -5.51 0.23
N HIS A 139 12.09 -6.39 0.96
CA HIS A 139 12.09 -6.37 2.42
C HIS A 139 13.36 -6.99 3.00
N THR A 140 14.07 -6.21 3.83
CA THR A 140 15.27 -6.67 4.55
C THR A 140 14.98 -6.83 6.04
N TYR A 141 15.53 -7.88 6.65
CA TYR A 141 15.41 -8.15 8.09
C TYR A 141 16.76 -8.23 8.82
N GLN A 142 17.87 -8.13 8.08
CA GLN A 142 19.20 -8.09 8.69
C GLN A 142 19.43 -6.71 9.32
N GLN A 143 19.70 -6.71 10.61
CA GLN A 143 19.93 -5.48 11.37
C GLN A 143 21.21 -4.78 10.89
N GLY A 144 21.13 -3.48 10.65
CA GLY A 144 22.31 -2.67 10.30
C GLY A 144 22.64 -2.63 8.80
N GLU A 145 22.03 -3.48 7.98
CA GLU A 145 22.30 -3.54 6.53
C GLU A 145 21.83 -2.24 5.85
N ILE A 146 20.57 -1.84 6.10
CA ILE A 146 20.03 -0.64 5.48
C ILE A 146 20.67 0.65 6.01
N GLN A 147 21.09 0.67 7.27
CA GLN A 147 21.77 1.81 7.90
C GLN A 147 23.12 2.14 7.24
N GLN A 148 23.75 1.15 6.61
CA GLN A 148 25.02 1.31 5.89
C GLN A 148 24.83 1.74 4.43
N SER A 149 23.61 1.64 3.90
CA SER A 149 23.32 2.01 2.52
C SER A 149 23.27 3.54 2.35
N PRO A 150 23.86 4.10 1.27
CA PRO A 150 23.71 5.53 0.96
C PRO A 150 22.25 5.97 0.85
N SER A 151 21.36 5.09 0.40
CA SER A 151 19.94 5.35 0.27
C SER A 151 19.26 5.62 1.62
N TYR A 152 19.84 5.17 2.73
CA TYR A 152 19.31 5.40 4.07
C TYR A 152 19.06 6.89 4.31
N GLN A 153 19.94 7.77 3.82
CA GLN A 153 19.83 9.21 4.04
C GLN A 153 18.75 9.89 3.19
N LEU A 154 18.19 9.19 2.21
CA LEU A 154 17.18 9.74 1.29
C LEU A 154 15.77 9.78 1.88
N PHE A 155 15.54 9.01 2.95
CA PHE A 155 14.25 8.85 3.61
C PHE A 155 14.28 9.42 5.03
N ASN A 156 13.11 9.67 5.64
CA ASN A 156 13.01 10.37 6.93
C ASN A 156 12.94 9.46 8.17
N LYS A 157 12.82 8.14 7.97
CA LYS A 157 12.60 7.10 8.98
C LYS A 157 11.48 7.45 9.95
N GLN A 158 10.36 7.97 9.44
CA GLN A 158 9.26 8.39 10.29
C GLN A 158 8.42 7.18 10.71
N GLN A 159 8.33 6.95 12.02
CA GLN A 159 7.35 6.02 12.55
C GLN A 159 5.92 6.54 12.26
N PRO A 160 5.00 5.69 11.79
CA PRO A 160 3.62 6.10 11.53
C PRO A 160 2.98 6.72 12.78
N TRP A 161 2.27 7.82 12.62
CA TRP A 161 1.78 8.64 13.75
C TRP A 161 0.88 7.85 14.73
N ILE A 162 0.20 6.79 14.26
CA ILE A 162 -0.67 5.94 15.07
C ILE A 162 0.10 5.25 16.22
N PHE A 163 1.41 5.03 16.06
CA PHE A 163 2.29 4.52 17.11
C PHE A 163 2.50 5.55 18.23
N SER A 164 2.20 6.83 18.02
CA SER A 164 2.33 7.87 19.05
C SER A 164 1.11 7.97 19.98
N LEU A 165 0.03 7.22 19.72
CA LEU A 165 -1.21 7.30 20.50
C LEU A 165 -1.00 7.05 22.01
N PRO A 166 -0.34 5.96 22.45
CA PRO A 166 -0.19 5.67 23.88
C PRO A 166 0.71 6.66 24.62
N ALA A 167 1.61 7.32 23.90
CA ALA A 167 2.56 8.28 24.49
C ALA A 167 1.96 9.68 24.67
N LYS A 168 0.88 10.01 23.94
CA LYS A 168 0.20 11.30 23.98
C LYS A 168 -1.05 11.24 24.84
N LYS A 169 -1.45 12.37 25.40
CA LYS A 169 -2.75 12.54 26.05
C LYS A 169 -3.79 13.01 25.04
N MET A 170 -5.06 12.79 25.36
CA MET A 170 -6.17 13.27 24.53
C MET A 170 -6.10 14.79 24.30
N GLU A 171 -5.63 15.56 25.30
CA GLU A 171 -5.45 17.01 25.19
C GLU A 171 -4.44 17.43 24.11
N ASP A 172 -3.41 16.62 23.87
CA ASP A 172 -2.36 16.93 22.90
C ASP A 172 -2.91 16.97 21.46
N TRP A 173 -4.04 16.29 21.22
CA TRP A 173 -4.72 16.26 19.93
C TRP A 173 -5.68 17.44 19.73
N LYS A 174 -5.96 18.26 20.75
CA LYS A 174 -6.89 19.40 20.64
C LYS A 174 -6.43 20.44 19.61
N ASN A 175 -5.12 20.59 19.45
CA ASN A 175 -4.50 21.52 18.50
C ASN A 175 -4.22 20.90 17.12
N SER A 176 -4.62 19.65 16.88
CA SER A 176 -4.45 19.01 15.58
C SER A 176 -5.51 19.50 14.58
N HIS A 177 -5.19 19.42 13.28
CA HIS A 177 -6.12 19.72 12.18
C HIS A 177 -7.20 18.63 11.98
N MET A 178 -7.41 17.77 12.98
CA MET A 178 -8.39 16.69 12.94
C MET A 178 -9.82 17.23 12.97
N GLY A 179 -10.67 16.65 12.11
CA GLY A 179 -12.09 16.92 12.08
C GLY A 179 -12.85 16.30 13.26
N THR A 180 -14.17 16.45 13.24
CA THR A 180 -15.04 15.99 14.33
C THR A 180 -15.05 14.47 14.45
N VAL A 181 -15.04 13.74 13.34
CA VAL A 181 -15.10 12.27 13.35
C VAL A 181 -13.77 11.67 13.82
N GLU A 182 -12.63 12.21 13.39
CA GLU A 182 -11.33 11.77 13.89
C GLU A 182 -11.21 11.98 15.41
N LYS A 183 -11.74 13.08 15.94
CA LYS A 183 -11.79 13.33 17.38
C LYS A 183 -12.69 12.34 18.13
N GLN A 184 -13.82 11.92 17.54
CA GLN A 184 -14.66 10.87 18.12
C GLN A 184 -13.95 9.51 18.14
N ILE A 185 -13.22 9.17 17.08
CA ILE A 185 -12.40 7.95 17.03
C ILE A 185 -11.34 7.98 18.14
N LEU A 186 -10.61 9.09 18.28
CA LEU A 186 -9.65 9.25 19.36
C LEU A 186 -10.32 9.11 20.73
N GLN A 187 -11.46 9.76 20.94
CA GLN A 187 -12.20 9.65 22.20
C GLN A 187 -12.53 8.21 22.56
N LEU A 188 -13.04 7.42 21.60
CA LEU A 188 -13.33 5.99 21.82
C LEU A 188 -12.08 5.18 22.20
N ILE A 189 -10.94 5.51 21.61
CA ILE A 189 -9.66 4.86 21.94
C ILE A 189 -9.21 5.26 23.35
N TYR A 190 -9.23 6.55 23.68
CA TYR A 190 -8.75 7.08 24.96
C TYR A 190 -9.66 6.76 26.16
N GLU A 191 -10.97 6.60 25.95
CA GLU A 191 -11.92 6.17 26.98
C GLU A 191 -11.82 4.67 27.29
N ASN A 192 -11.17 3.89 26.42
CA ASN A 192 -10.92 2.48 26.62
C ASN A 192 -9.47 2.24 27.09
N SER A 193 -9.26 2.21 28.40
CA SER A 193 -7.92 2.00 28.99
C SER A 193 -7.27 0.69 28.54
N GLU A 194 -8.05 -0.39 28.40
CA GLU A 194 -7.53 -1.68 27.92
C GLU A 194 -6.93 -1.56 26.51
N PHE A 195 -7.53 -0.72 25.65
CA PHE A 195 -7.01 -0.47 24.31
C PHE A 195 -5.61 0.18 24.37
N LEU A 196 -5.45 1.22 25.20
CA LEU A 196 -4.18 1.92 25.36
C LEU A 196 -3.10 1.02 26.00
N ASP A 197 -3.47 0.25 27.01
CA ASP A 197 -2.57 -0.70 27.70
C ASP A 197 -2.03 -1.75 26.73
N LEU A 198 -2.90 -2.27 25.85
CA LEU A 198 -2.53 -3.22 24.80
C LEU A 198 -1.68 -2.60 23.70
N LEU A 199 -1.89 -1.31 23.37
CA LEU A 199 -1.13 -0.60 22.36
C LEU A 199 0.29 -0.25 22.82
N GLN A 200 0.46 0.10 24.09
CA GLN A 200 1.73 0.57 24.64
C GLN A 200 2.94 -0.34 24.33
N PRO A 201 2.90 -1.66 24.51
CA PRO A 201 4.05 -2.52 24.15
C PRO A 201 4.30 -2.57 22.64
N VAL A 202 3.26 -2.48 21.81
CA VAL A 202 3.36 -2.55 20.34
C VAL A 202 4.17 -1.40 19.78
N THR A 203 4.12 -0.23 20.42
CA THR A 203 4.82 0.96 19.90
C THR A 203 6.34 0.83 19.96
N ALA A 204 6.83 0.05 20.94
CA ALA A 204 8.24 -0.26 21.12
C ALA A 204 8.74 -1.37 20.17
N GLU A 205 7.83 -2.06 19.46
CA GLU A 205 8.21 -3.13 18.52
C GLU A 205 8.67 -2.60 17.16
N TRP A 206 8.50 -1.32 16.84
CA TRP A 206 8.88 -0.77 15.54
C TRP A 206 10.39 -0.78 15.31
N GLU A 207 10.84 -1.29 14.16
CA GLU A 207 12.26 -1.38 13.82
C GLU A 207 12.54 -0.81 12.41
N GLU A 208 13.53 0.07 12.28
CA GLU A 208 13.99 0.64 11.00
C GLU A 208 14.87 -0.36 10.24
N LYS A 209 14.27 -1.39 9.62
CA LYS A 209 15.00 -2.52 9.01
C LYS A 209 15.05 -2.48 7.48
N SER A 210 14.03 -1.92 6.85
CA SER A 210 13.83 -2.08 5.41
C SER A 210 13.28 -0.82 4.76
N LEU A 211 13.50 -0.67 3.46
CA LEU A 211 12.61 0.13 2.64
C LEU A 211 11.21 -0.50 2.75
N ILE A 212 10.22 0.34 3.03
CA ILE A 212 8.81 -0.01 3.03
C ILE A 212 8.10 0.90 2.04
N HIS A 213 7.04 0.39 1.42
CA HIS A 213 6.13 1.21 0.62
C HIS A 213 5.32 2.16 1.53
N GLY A 214 4.99 1.75 2.76
CA GLY A 214 4.31 2.58 3.76
C GLY A 214 2.80 2.69 3.58
N ASP A 215 2.35 2.71 2.32
CA ASP A 215 0.93 2.79 1.92
C ASP A 215 0.45 1.60 1.06
N VAL A 216 0.80 0.38 1.47
CA VAL A 216 0.33 -0.83 0.81
C VAL A 216 -1.21 -0.93 0.91
N LYS A 217 -1.87 -0.90 -0.24
CA LYS A 217 -3.33 -1.07 -0.36
C LYS A 217 -3.71 -1.70 -1.69
N PHE A 218 -4.80 -2.49 -1.73
CA PHE A 218 -5.25 -3.15 -2.96
C PHE A 218 -5.50 -2.21 -4.14
N PRO A 219 -5.93 -0.94 -3.95
CA PRO A 219 -5.95 0.03 -5.05
C PRO A 219 -4.58 0.35 -5.67
N ASN A 220 -3.49 0.19 -4.93
CA ASN A 220 -2.11 0.46 -5.38
C ASN A 220 -1.42 -0.76 -6.02
N PHE A 221 -2.03 -1.95 -5.93
CA PHE A 221 -1.63 -3.08 -6.74
C PHE A 221 -2.46 -3.09 -8.02
N LEU A 222 -1.80 -3.06 -9.17
CA LEU A 222 -2.45 -3.24 -10.47
C LEU A 222 -2.16 -4.65 -10.98
N ILE A 223 -3.17 -5.31 -11.55
CA ILE A 223 -3.07 -6.63 -12.16
C ILE A 223 -3.49 -6.57 -13.62
N ASN A 224 -2.84 -7.34 -14.49
CA ASN A 224 -3.23 -7.49 -15.90
C ASN A 224 -4.68 -8.00 -16.03
N ASN A 225 -5.47 -7.40 -16.93
CA ASN A 225 -6.85 -7.84 -17.16
C ASN A 225 -6.94 -9.25 -17.77
N SER A 226 -5.89 -9.70 -18.45
CA SER A 226 -5.82 -11.04 -19.04
C SER A 226 -5.67 -12.16 -18.00
N TYR A 227 -5.47 -11.85 -16.72
CA TYR A 227 -5.22 -12.83 -15.67
C TYR A 227 -6.29 -13.93 -15.58
N GLU A 228 -7.58 -13.63 -15.76
CA GLU A 228 -8.64 -14.67 -15.74
C GLU A 228 -8.53 -15.68 -16.90
N ASN A 229 -7.79 -15.34 -17.97
CA ASN A 229 -7.58 -16.22 -19.12
C ASN A 229 -6.25 -16.97 -19.03
N ASP A 230 -5.18 -16.28 -18.66
CA ASP A 230 -3.81 -16.81 -18.75
C ASP A 230 -3.31 -17.41 -17.43
N GLU A 231 -4.03 -17.16 -16.31
CA GLU A 231 -3.70 -17.59 -14.94
C GLU A 231 -2.30 -17.17 -14.45
N GLN A 232 -1.66 -16.22 -15.13
CA GLN A 232 -0.36 -15.64 -14.77
C GLN A 232 -0.56 -14.20 -14.27
N PRO A 233 -0.48 -13.94 -12.96
CA PRO A 233 -0.68 -12.61 -12.43
C PRO A 233 0.57 -11.74 -12.65
N ASP A 234 0.47 -10.73 -13.51
CA ASP A 234 1.44 -9.63 -13.58
C ASP A 234 0.98 -8.50 -12.66
N ILE A 235 1.61 -8.40 -11.48
CA ILE A 235 1.26 -7.42 -10.46
C ILE A 235 2.29 -6.29 -10.44
N ARG A 236 1.78 -5.06 -10.59
CA ARG A 236 2.55 -3.81 -10.45
C ARG A 236 2.17 -3.11 -9.15
N LEU A 237 3.14 -2.50 -8.48
CA LEU A 237 2.91 -1.70 -7.27
C LEU A 237 3.22 -0.22 -7.55
N ILE A 238 2.21 0.63 -7.41
CA ILE A 238 2.28 2.06 -7.69
C ILE A 238 2.12 2.88 -6.40
N ASP A 239 2.32 4.20 -6.51
CA ASP A 239 2.04 5.18 -5.44
C ASP A 239 3.00 5.11 -4.23
N TRP A 240 4.31 5.15 -4.52
CA TRP A 240 5.41 5.09 -3.56
C TRP A 240 5.63 6.39 -2.78
N GLU A 241 4.63 7.27 -2.69
CA GLU A 241 4.79 8.62 -2.16
C GLU A 241 5.02 8.66 -0.63
N LEU A 242 4.65 7.56 0.06
CA LEU A 242 4.84 7.34 1.49
C LEU A 242 5.96 6.33 1.81
N ALA A 243 6.80 6.01 0.83
CA ALA A 243 7.92 5.10 1.05
C ALA A 243 8.91 5.69 2.05
N ASP A 244 9.42 4.85 2.95
CA ASP A 244 10.37 5.25 3.99
C ASP A 244 11.23 4.05 4.42
N ILE A 245 12.19 4.27 5.31
CA ILE A 245 12.85 3.19 6.04
C ILE A 245 12.07 2.90 7.32
N GLY A 246 11.64 1.66 7.49
CA GLY A 246 10.79 1.25 8.59
C GLY A 246 10.73 -0.26 8.76
N ASP A 247 9.68 -0.70 9.44
CA ASP A 247 9.48 -2.11 9.71
C ASP A 247 8.74 -2.79 8.55
N PRO A 248 9.35 -3.78 7.86
CA PRO A 248 8.72 -4.48 6.74
C PRO A 248 7.40 -5.18 7.10
N LEU A 249 7.17 -5.52 8.38
CA LEU A 249 5.89 -6.08 8.81
C LEU A 249 4.75 -5.06 8.78
N TRP A 250 5.04 -3.76 8.62
CA TRP A 250 4.02 -2.73 8.43
C TRP A 250 3.27 -2.89 7.11
N ASP A 251 4.00 -3.24 6.05
CA ASP A 251 3.43 -3.50 4.73
C ASP A 251 2.71 -4.85 4.69
N VAL A 252 3.25 -5.86 5.39
CA VAL A 252 2.57 -7.16 5.60
C VAL A 252 1.24 -6.97 6.36
N ALA A 253 1.26 -6.20 7.43
CA ALA A 253 0.07 -5.86 8.19
C ALA A 253 -0.98 -5.13 7.34
N ALA A 254 -0.53 -4.31 6.39
CA ALA A 254 -1.42 -3.67 5.44
C ALA A 254 -2.12 -4.71 4.53
N ILE A 255 -1.41 -5.75 4.05
CA ILE A 255 -2.04 -6.84 3.27
C ILE A 255 -3.16 -7.50 4.07
N PHE A 256 -2.91 -7.88 5.33
CA PHE A 256 -3.93 -8.46 6.20
C PHE A 256 -5.10 -7.49 6.42
N GLN A 257 -4.80 -6.23 6.70
CA GLN A 257 -5.82 -5.18 6.87
C GLN A 257 -6.68 -5.02 5.61
N ASN A 258 -6.11 -5.09 4.41
CA ASN A 258 -6.85 -4.95 3.15
C ASN A 258 -7.91 -6.07 2.97
N TYR A 259 -7.56 -7.33 3.25
CA TYR A 259 -8.53 -8.43 3.21
C TYR A 259 -9.63 -8.27 4.27
N LEU A 260 -9.27 -7.91 5.51
CA LEU A 260 -10.24 -7.67 6.59
C LEU A 260 -11.14 -6.48 6.27
N SER A 261 -10.61 -5.44 5.62
CA SER A 261 -11.38 -4.29 5.15
C SER A 261 -12.40 -4.67 4.09
N LEU A 262 -12.05 -5.52 3.13
CA LEU A 262 -13.01 -6.05 2.16
C LEU A 262 -14.14 -6.83 2.83
N TRP A 263 -13.80 -7.73 3.76
CA TRP A 263 -14.78 -8.50 4.53
C TRP A 263 -15.79 -7.62 5.24
N VAL A 264 -15.30 -6.71 6.10
CA VAL A 264 -16.15 -5.84 6.91
C VAL A 264 -17.00 -4.92 6.04
N SER A 265 -16.44 -4.39 4.95
CA SER A 265 -17.18 -3.55 3.99
C SER A 265 -18.36 -4.33 3.39
N SER A 266 -18.11 -5.57 2.93
CA SER A 266 -19.13 -6.41 2.30
C SER A 266 -20.28 -6.80 3.23
N GLU A 267 -20.00 -6.99 4.53
CA GLU A 267 -21.03 -7.29 5.53
C GLU A 267 -21.94 -6.09 5.80
N LEU A 268 -21.39 -4.88 5.84
CA LEU A 268 -22.18 -3.67 6.08
C LEU A 268 -23.05 -3.31 4.88
N GLU A 269 -22.60 -3.60 3.67
CA GLU A 269 -23.38 -3.41 2.44
C GLU A 269 -24.66 -4.28 2.40
N GLN A 270 -24.76 -5.32 3.23
CA GLN A 270 -25.99 -6.10 3.37
C GLN A 270 -27.12 -5.38 4.11
N GLN A 271 -26.78 -4.33 4.85
CA GLN A 271 -27.76 -3.48 5.52
C GLN A 271 -28.45 -2.51 4.54
N ALA A 272 -27.98 -2.43 3.29
CA ALA A 272 -28.59 -1.64 2.24
C ALA A 272 -29.88 -2.30 1.65
N PRO A 273 -30.76 -1.50 1.00
CA PRO A 273 -31.93 -2.02 0.30
C PRO A 273 -31.58 -3.14 -0.68
N ALA A 274 -32.49 -4.11 -0.86
CA ALA A 274 -32.22 -5.32 -1.64
C ALA A 274 -31.75 -5.05 -3.08
N GLN A 275 -32.20 -3.95 -3.71
CA GLN A 275 -31.80 -3.57 -5.08
C GLN A 275 -30.36 -3.02 -5.17
N SER A 276 -29.75 -2.61 -4.06
CA SER A 276 -28.39 -2.07 -4.00
C SER A 276 -27.41 -2.96 -3.25
N ARG A 277 -27.83 -4.17 -2.85
CA ARG A 277 -26.96 -5.14 -2.18
C ARG A 277 -25.84 -5.58 -3.10
N LYS A 278 -24.64 -5.46 -2.57
CA LYS A 278 -23.39 -5.86 -3.22
C LYS A 278 -22.99 -7.28 -2.78
N PRO A 279 -21.95 -7.87 -3.38
CA PRO A 279 -21.49 -9.22 -3.03
C PRO A 279 -21.11 -9.32 -1.55
N ILE A 280 -21.45 -10.44 -0.90
CA ILE A 280 -20.97 -10.77 0.45
C ILE A 280 -19.67 -11.54 0.29
N PHE A 281 -18.62 -11.10 0.97
CA PHE A 281 -17.43 -11.90 1.18
C PHE A 281 -17.52 -12.54 2.56
N ARG A 282 -17.31 -13.86 2.62
CA ARG A 282 -17.13 -14.56 3.89
C ARG A 282 -15.65 -14.62 4.22
N ILE A 283 -15.32 -14.62 5.51
CA ILE A 283 -13.92 -14.66 5.96
C ILE A 283 -13.19 -15.89 5.40
N GLU A 284 -13.87 -17.03 5.32
CA GLU A 284 -13.32 -18.30 4.82
C GLU A 284 -12.95 -18.25 3.33
N GLN A 285 -13.50 -17.29 2.57
CA GLN A 285 -13.12 -17.10 1.16
C GLN A 285 -11.79 -16.34 1.01
N LEU A 286 -11.42 -15.54 2.01
CA LEU A 286 -10.22 -14.71 2.02
C LEU A 286 -9.02 -15.48 2.55
N GLN A 287 -9.26 -16.35 3.54
CA GLN A 287 -8.27 -17.11 4.30
C GLN A 287 -7.25 -17.87 3.44
N PRO A 288 -7.62 -18.61 2.35
CA PRO A 288 -6.62 -19.31 1.55
C PRO A 288 -5.57 -18.38 0.94
N SER A 289 -5.98 -17.19 0.48
CA SER A 289 -5.05 -16.20 -0.09
C SER A 289 -4.17 -15.55 0.98
N ILE A 290 -4.71 -15.32 2.18
CA ILE A 290 -3.96 -14.80 3.33
C ILE A 290 -2.91 -15.82 3.79
N GLU A 291 -3.30 -17.10 3.92
CA GLU A 291 -2.40 -18.19 4.30
C GLU A 291 -1.30 -18.37 3.26
N ALA A 292 -1.67 -18.42 1.97
CA ALA A 292 -0.70 -18.54 0.88
C ALA A 292 0.27 -17.35 0.80
N PHE A 293 -0.19 -16.13 1.10
CA PHE A 293 0.67 -14.95 1.23
C PHE A 293 1.68 -15.14 2.37
N TRP A 294 1.22 -15.48 3.57
CA TRP A 294 2.11 -15.60 4.73
C TRP A 294 3.12 -16.74 4.56
N GLU A 295 2.66 -17.90 4.11
CA GLU A 295 3.51 -19.06 3.82
C GLU A 295 4.60 -18.69 2.82
N ARG A 296 4.25 -18.03 1.71
CA ARG A 296 5.23 -17.65 0.69
C ARG A 296 6.18 -16.57 1.18
N TYR A 297 5.69 -15.58 1.92
CA TYR A 297 6.50 -14.47 2.45
C TYR A 297 7.60 -14.99 3.38
N THR A 298 7.22 -15.86 4.32
CA THR A 298 8.16 -16.51 5.25
C THR A 298 9.16 -17.40 4.52
N ALA A 299 8.72 -18.16 3.50
CA ALA A 299 9.60 -18.99 2.69
C ALA A 299 10.64 -18.16 1.90
N CYS A 300 10.25 -17.03 1.33
CA CYS A 300 11.16 -16.13 0.61
C CYS A 300 12.25 -15.54 1.52
N LEU A 301 11.92 -15.26 2.77
CA LEU A 301 12.88 -14.74 3.77
C LEU A 301 13.68 -15.83 4.49
N GLY A 302 13.30 -17.10 4.30
CA GLY A 302 14.00 -18.24 4.89
C GLY A 302 13.87 -18.34 6.41
N TRP A 303 12.81 -17.80 7.01
CA TRP A 303 12.57 -17.90 8.45
C TRP A 303 12.22 -19.31 8.88
N ASP A 304 12.73 -19.68 10.04
CA ASP A 304 12.27 -20.89 10.74
C ASP A 304 10.90 -20.68 11.40
N GLU A 305 10.30 -21.77 11.85
CA GLU A 305 8.97 -21.76 12.46
C GLU A 305 8.88 -20.84 13.71
N PRO A 306 9.84 -20.87 14.67
CA PRO A 306 9.83 -19.92 15.78
C PRO A 306 9.91 -18.45 15.35
N GLN A 307 10.84 -18.09 14.46
CA GLN A 307 11.02 -16.72 13.99
C GLN A 307 9.77 -16.20 13.29
N ALA A 308 9.21 -17.01 12.40
CA ALA A 308 8.02 -16.62 11.69
C ALA A 308 6.79 -16.57 12.63
N ARG A 309 6.69 -17.45 13.63
CA ARG A 309 5.62 -17.36 14.64
C ARG A 309 5.67 -16.01 15.37
N GLU A 310 6.86 -15.58 15.78
CA GLU A 310 7.10 -14.29 16.42
C GLU A 310 6.73 -13.12 15.50
N HIS A 311 7.22 -13.13 14.26
CA HIS A 311 6.92 -12.10 13.27
C HIS A 311 5.42 -12.07 12.88
N LEU A 312 4.73 -13.22 12.85
CA LEU A 312 3.29 -13.27 12.60
C LEU A 312 2.51 -12.57 13.71
N LEU A 313 2.87 -12.84 14.98
CA LEU A 313 2.26 -12.17 16.13
C LEU A 313 2.46 -10.65 16.05
N LYS A 314 3.66 -10.20 15.68
CA LYS A 314 3.97 -8.79 15.47
C LYS A 314 3.16 -8.19 14.31
N ALA A 315 3.09 -8.87 13.16
CA ALA A 315 2.29 -8.44 12.02
C ALA A 315 0.80 -8.31 12.36
N VAL A 316 0.25 -9.21 13.18
CA VAL A 316 -1.14 -9.18 13.67
C VAL A 316 -1.37 -7.95 14.54
N ARG A 317 -0.45 -7.63 15.44
CA ARG A 317 -0.52 -6.40 16.25
C ARG A 317 -0.42 -5.15 15.37
N PHE A 318 0.47 -5.12 14.39
CA PHE A 318 0.54 -4.03 13.41
C PHE A 318 -0.73 -3.94 12.54
N THR A 319 -1.38 -5.06 12.25
CA THR A 319 -2.67 -5.08 11.53
C THR A 319 -3.75 -4.36 12.33
N ALA A 320 -3.75 -4.52 13.66
CA ALA A 320 -4.63 -3.74 14.53
C ALA A 320 -4.41 -2.22 14.35
N LEU A 321 -3.14 -1.78 14.36
CA LEU A 321 -2.78 -0.36 14.11
C LEU A 321 -3.19 0.11 12.72
N LYS A 322 -3.05 -0.72 11.68
CA LYS A 322 -3.51 -0.41 10.33
C LYS A 322 -5.04 -0.27 10.27
N LEU A 323 -5.80 -1.14 10.93
CA LEU A 323 -7.27 -1.04 10.97
C LEU A 323 -7.71 0.26 11.68
N MET A 324 -7.02 0.67 12.74
CA MET A 324 -7.22 1.99 13.34
C MET A 324 -6.92 3.11 12.35
N HIS A 325 -5.80 3.03 11.63
CA HIS A 325 -5.41 4.03 10.63
C HIS A 325 -6.49 4.21 9.55
N THR A 326 -7.06 3.11 9.05
CA THR A 326 -8.15 3.13 8.06
C THR A 326 -9.38 3.90 8.56
N CYS A 327 -9.69 3.88 9.86
CA CYS A 327 -10.80 4.67 10.42
C CYS A 327 -10.60 6.17 10.21
N PHE A 328 -9.36 6.66 10.30
CA PHE A 328 -9.03 8.07 10.08
C PHE A 328 -9.07 8.42 8.59
N GLU A 329 -8.62 7.52 7.71
CA GLU A 329 -8.66 7.74 6.25
C GLU A 329 -10.08 7.75 5.68
N ALA A 330 -11.01 6.98 6.26
CA ALA A 330 -12.41 6.92 5.84
C ALA A 330 -13.26 8.12 6.30
N SER A 331 -12.69 9.00 7.14
CA SER A 331 -13.42 10.09 7.81
C SER A 331 -13.63 11.41 7.06
N PRO A 332 -12.88 11.82 6.00
CA PRO A 332 -12.82 13.23 5.58
C PRO A 332 -14.11 13.84 5.01
N TYR A 333 -15.18 13.07 4.85
CA TYR A 333 -16.48 13.55 4.35
C TYR A 333 -17.69 13.15 5.22
N SER A 334 -17.46 12.45 6.33
CA SER A 334 -18.53 12.03 7.23
C SER A 334 -18.73 13.02 8.38
N GLN A 335 -19.98 13.30 8.75
CA GLN A 335 -20.29 14.11 9.94
C GLN A 335 -20.44 13.26 11.21
N GLN A 336 -20.49 11.92 11.07
CA GLN A 336 -20.70 10.98 12.17
C GLN A 336 -19.77 9.78 12.05
N LEU A 337 -19.47 9.12 13.17
CA LEU A 337 -18.75 7.85 13.15
C LEU A 337 -19.55 6.81 12.35
N GLN A 338 -18.92 6.24 11.33
CA GLN A 338 -19.56 5.25 10.48
C GLN A 338 -19.55 3.87 11.15
N PRO A 339 -20.58 3.02 10.92
CA PRO A 339 -20.59 1.64 11.41
C PRO A 339 -19.35 0.84 11.01
N TYR A 340 -18.77 1.16 9.84
CA TYR A 340 -17.50 0.64 9.37
C TYR A 340 -16.36 0.94 10.34
N SER A 341 -16.16 2.21 10.71
CA SER A 341 -15.09 2.61 11.64
C SER A 341 -15.26 1.97 13.02
N ALA A 342 -16.49 1.89 13.53
CA ALA A 342 -16.74 1.22 14.82
C ALA A 342 -16.38 -0.27 14.79
N LYS A 343 -16.76 -0.99 13.72
CA LYS A 343 -16.43 -2.41 13.55
C LYS A 343 -14.92 -2.62 13.36
N MET A 344 -14.23 -1.71 12.67
CA MET A 344 -12.77 -1.74 12.53
C MET A 344 -12.04 -1.53 13.85
N LEU A 345 -12.47 -0.59 14.68
CA LEU A 345 -11.90 -0.39 16.02
C LEU A 345 -12.11 -1.62 16.90
N GLN A 346 -13.30 -2.23 16.86
CA GLN A 346 -13.55 -3.47 17.61
C GLN A 346 -12.67 -4.62 17.12
N LEU A 347 -12.49 -4.77 15.81
CA LEU A 347 -11.62 -5.79 15.23
C LEU A 347 -10.17 -5.56 15.63
N SER A 348 -9.70 -4.31 15.59
CA SER A 348 -8.38 -3.90 16.09
C SER A 348 -8.18 -4.31 17.55
N LEU A 349 -9.13 -4.00 18.43
CA LEU A 349 -9.05 -4.39 19.85
C LEU A 349 -8.96 -5.91 20.01
N ASN A 350 -9.75 -6.67 19.24
CA ASN A 350 -9.72 -8.14 19.29
C ASN A 350 -8.38 -8.72 18.81
N LEU A 351 -7.77 -8.14 17.76
CA LEU A 351 -6.44 -8.53 17.26
C LEU A 351 -5.34 -8.31 18.31
N LEU A 352 -5.43 -7.21 19.06
CA LEU A 352 -4.50 -6.93 20.16
C LEU A 352 -4.69 -7.87 21.35
N LYS A 353 -5.95 -8.15 21.70
CA LYS A 353 -6.31 -8.94 22.89
C LYS A 353 -6.10 -10.45 22.70
N TYR A 354 -6.40 -10.96 21.52
CA TYR A 354 -6.38 -12.39 21.20
C TYR A 354 -5.66 -12.68 19.87
N PRO A 355 -4.36 -12.34 19.75
CA PRO A 355 -3.64 -12.45 18.48
C PRO A 355 -3.60 -13.89 17.94
N ASP A 356 -3.43 -14.89 18.81
CA ASP A 356 -3.48 -16.31 18.43
C ASP A 356 -4.83 -16.73 17.83
N ASP A 357 -5.93 -16.27 18.40
CA ASP A 357 -7.27 -16.58 17.89
C ASP A 357 -7.54 -15.85 16.59
N ALA A 358 -7.04 -14.62 16.44
CA ALA A 358 -7.12 -13.90 15.18
C ALA A 358 -6.34 -14.60 14.05
N ILE A 359 -5.14 -15.12 14.35
CA ILE A 359 -4.34 -15.88 13.38
C ILE A 359 -5.12 -17.08 12.85
N ARG A 360 -5.72 -17.87 13.75
CA ARG A 360 -6.45 -19.09 13.39
C ARG A 360 -7.79 -18.78 12.71
N ASN A 361 -8.59 -17.90 13.32
CA ASN A 361 -10.01 -17.76 12.96
C ASN A 361 -10.27 -16.61 11.98
N LEU A 362 -9.43 -15.57 11.95
CA LEU A 362 -9.57 -14.45 11.01
C LEU A 362 -8.66 -14.64 9.81
N LEU A 363 -7.36 -14.83 10.04
CA LEU A 363 -6.37 -14.95 8.97
C LEU A 363 -6.35 -16.35 8.33
N GLY A 364 -6.85 -17.38 9.04
CA GLY A 364 -6.86 -18.75 8.53
C GLY A 364 -5.49 -19.39 8.40
N ILE A 365 -4.47 -18.82 9.07
CA ILE A 365 -3.10 -19.32 9.04
C ILE A 365 -3.00 -20.43 10.07
N THR A 366 -3.06 -21.67 9.61
CA THR A 366 -3.13 -22.85 10.48
C THR A 366 -2.01 -23.86 10.23
N LYS A 367 -1.37 -23.79 9.07
CA LYS A 367 -0.27 -24.68 8.71
C LYS A 367 1.04 -24.27 9.40
N PRO A 368 1.82 -25.23 9.92
CA PRO A 368 3.21 -24.99 10.29
C PRO A 368 4.04 -24.72 9.02
N ILE A 369 5.14 -23.99 9.17
CA ILE A 369 5.97 -23.57 8.04
C ILE A 369 6.71 -24.77 7.47
N ILE A 370 6.42 -25.07 6.20
CA ILE A 370 7.10 -26.15 5.48
C ILE A 370 8.32 -25.56 4.80
N HIS A 371 9.51 -25.78 5.34
CA HIS A 371 10.74 -25.49 4.60
C HIS A 371 10.78 -26.36 3.35
N ALA A 372 10.66 -25.74 2.18
CA ALA A 372 11.06 -26.39 0.93
C ALA A 372 12.56 -26.67 1.04
N SER A 373 12.90 -27.94 1.22
CA SER A 373 14.29 -28.41 1.14
C SER A 373 14.86 -27.94 -0.18
N ARG A 374 16.01 -27.28 -0.11
CA ARG A 374 16.77 -26.76 -1.26
C ARG A 374 16.71 -27.75 -2.41
N TYR A 375 16.01 -27.40 -3.50
CA TYR A 375 16.24 -28.06 -4.77
C TYR A 375 17.69 -27.81 -5.12
N SER A 376 18.47 -28.87 -4.94
CA SER A 376 19.87 -28.92 -5.28
C SER A 376 19.94 -28.86 -6.79
N THR A 377 20.79 -27.96 -7.27
CA THR A 377 21.28 -27.83 -8.64
C THR A 377 21.38 -29.17 -9.37
N ILE A 378 20.77 -29.26 -10.55
CA ILE A 378 21.33 -29.95 -11.71
C ILE A 378 21.15 -29.02 -12.92
#